data_AF-A0A378BGM0-F1
#
_entry.id   AF-A0A378BGM0-F1
#
_cell.length_a   1.000
_cell.length_b   1.000
_cell.length_c   1.000
_cell.angle_alpha   90.00
_cell.angle_beta   90.00
_cell.angle_gamma   90.00
#
_symmetry.space_group_name_H-M   'P 1'
#
loop_
_entity.id
_entity.type
_entity.pdbx_description
1 polymer ?
#
loop_
_entity_poly.entity_id
_entity_poly.type
_entity_poly.pdbx_seq_one_letter_code
_entity_poly.pdbx_strand_id
1 'polypeptide(L)'
;MSAFQFAQIGVIRSPYKEKFAVPRQPGLVKHGGGELHLVAPYNQADAVRGLESFSHLWILFVFHQTMEGGWRPTVRPPRLGGNARMGVFATRSTFRPNPNRHVAR
;
A
#
# COMPACT_ATOMS: atom_id res chain seq x y z
N MET A 1 0.97 -4.25 25.54
CA MET A 1 0.49 -4.37 24.14
C MET A 1 1.29 -5.47 23.47
N SER A 2 0.66 -6.40 22.76
CA SER A 2 1.38 -7.33 21.88
C SER A 2 1.72 -6.62 20.58
N ALA A 3 2.93 -6.84 20.06
CA ALA A 3 3.38 -6.34 18.78
C ALA A 3 3.58 -7.51 17.83
N PHE A 4 3.22 -7.31 16.56
CA PHE A 4 3.52 -8.25 15.48
C PHE A 4 4.62 -7.65 14.60
N GLN A 5 5.64 -8.46 14.32
CA GLN A 5 6.72 -8.09 13.41
C GLN A 5 6.52 -8.83 12.10
N PHE A 6 6.65 -8.11 10.99
CA PHE A 6 6.56 -8.66 9.64
C PHE A 6 7.90 -8.47 8.94
N ALA A 7 8.37 -9.51 8.26
CA ALA A 7 9.50 -9.42 7.35
C ALA A 7 9.01 -8.96 5.97
N GLN A 8 9.78 -8.11 5.31
CA GLN A 8 9.52 -7.73 3.92
C GLN A 8 9.70 -8.96 3.02
N ILE A 9 8.68 -9.29 2.24
CA ILE A 9 8.72 -10.41 1.27
C ILE A 9 9.08 -9.97 -0.15
N GLY A 10 8.96 -8.68 -0.45
CA GLY A 10 9.24 -8.14 -1.77
C GLY A 10 9.10 -6.62 -1.86
N VAL A 11 9.42 -6.08 -3.03
CA VAL A 11 9.35 -4.65 -3.34
C VAL A 11 8.47 -4.43 -4.56
N ILE A 12 7.54 -3.48 -4.48
CA ILE A 12 6.72 -3.07 -5.62
C ILE A 12 7.47 -1.98 -6.39
N ARG A 13 7.74 -2.23 -7.67
CA ARG A 13 8.27 -1.24 -8.61
C ARG A 13 7.13 -0.73 -9.47
N SER A 14 6.96 0.58 -9.52
CA SER A 14 5.96 1.24 -10.36
C SER A 14 6.58 2.42 -11.08
N PRO A 15 6.02 2.86 -12.22
CA PRO A 15 6.50 4.06 -12.92
C PRO A 15 6.29 5.35 -12.12
N TYR A 16 5.49 5.31 -11.05
CA TYR A 16 5.19 6.46 -10.21
C TYR A 16 6.26 6.64 -9.14
N LYS A 17 7.19 7.57 -9.40
CA LYS A 17 8.25 7.92 -8.44
C LYS A 17 7.77 8.83 -7.30
N GLU A 18 6.67 9.56 -7.52
CA GLU A 18 6.13 10.53 -6.57
C GLU A 18 4.71 10.18 -6.15
N LYS A 19 4.37 10.46 -4.89
CA LYS A 19 3.05 10.19 -4.30
C LYS A 19 1.90 10.83 -5.08
N PHE A 20 2.13 12.01 -5.67
CA PHE A 20 1.12 12.73 -6.45
C PHE A 20 1.01 12.25 -7.90
N ALA A 21 2.02 11.52 -8.39
CA ALA A 21 1.98 10.90 -9.72
C ALA A 21 1.15 9.60 -9.72
N VAL A 22 0.92 9.00 -8.55
CA VAL A 22 0.10 7.78 -8.42
C VAL A 22 -1.38 8.09 -8.73
N PRO A 23 -2.01 7.40 -9.69
CA PRO A 23 -3.43 7.58 -10.00
C PRO A 23 -4.29 7.39 -8.75
N ARG A 24 -5.19 8.33 -8.50
CA ARG A 24 -6.08 8.30 -7.33
C ARG A 24 -7.14 7.20 -7.41
N GLN A 25 -7.35 6.64 -8.60
CA GLN A 25 -8.19 5.47 -8.87
C GLN A 25 -7.38 4.44 -9.67
N PRO A 26 -7.29 3.19 -9.19
CA PRO A 26 -6.83 2.07 -10.01
C PRO A 26 -7.68 1.96 -11.29
N GLY A 27 -7.06 1.62 -12.43
CA GLY A 27 -7.76 1.44 -13.71
C GLY A 27 -7.91 2.70 -14.58
N LEU A 28 -7.63 3.90 -14.06
CA LEU A 28 -7.67 5.13 -14.87
C LEU A 28 -6.55 5.21 -15.91
N VAL A 29 -5.43 4.51 -15.66
CA VAL A 29 -4.26 4.45 -16.55
C VAL A 29 -4.10 3.01 -17.03
N LYS A 30 -4.38 2.77 -18.32
CA LYS A 30 -4.29 1.43 -18.95
C LYS A 30 -2.85 0.89 -19.04
N HIS A 31 -1.85 1.77 -19.04
CA HIS A 31 -0.42 1.42 -19.16
C HIS A 31 0.35 1.56 -17.83
N GLY A 32 -0.37 1.62 -16.70
CA GLY A 32 0.21 1.71 -15.35
C GLY A 32 0.66 0.36 -14.79
N GLY A 33 1.48 -0.37 -15.55
CA GLY A 33 2.09 -1.62 -15.11
C GLY A 33 2.90 -1.42 -13.82
N GLY A 34 2.95 -2.45 -12.98
CA GLY A 34 3.77 -2.48 -11.78
C GLY A 34 4.25 -3.90 -11.55
N GLU A 35 5.48 -4.04 -11.07
CA GLU A 35 6.12 -5.33 -10.86
C GLU A 35 6.30 -5.55 -9.36
N LEU A 36 5.91 -6.74 -8.87
CA LEU A 36 6.25 -7.18 -7.53
C LEU A 36 7.50 -8.05 -7.60
N HIS A 37 8.60 -7.55 -7.05
CA HIS A 37 9.88 -8.25 -6.98
C HIS A 37 9.99 -8.94 -5.62
N LEU A 38 9.79 -10.25 -5.57
CA LEU A 38 10.03 -11.02 -4.34
C LEU A 38 11.53 -11.06 -4.03
N VAL A 39 11.86 -10.98 -2.74
CA VAL A 39 13.26 -11.06 -2.25
C VAL A 39 13.52 -12.40 -1.58
N ALA A 40 14.78 -12.81 -1.50
CA ALA A 40 15.15 -14.02 -0.79
C ALA A 40 14.73 -13.96 0.70
N PRO A 41 14.32 -15.09 1.31
CA PRO A 41 14.23 -16.43 0.73
C PRO A 41 12.90 -16.72 0.00
N TYR A 42 12.02 -15.72 -0.18
CA TYR A 42 10.65 -15.88 -0.69
C TYR A 42 10.55 -15.88 -2.21
N ASN A 43 11.63 -15.59 -2.93
CA ASN A 43 11.70 -15.51 -4.39
C ASN A 43 11.82 -16.88 -5.08
N GLN A 44 11.25 -17.93 -4.49
CA GLN A 44 11.23 -19.28 -5.06
C GLN A 44 9.98 -19.46 -5.94
N ALA A 45 10.11 -20.15 -7.07
CA ALA A 45 8.99 -20.39 -7.99
C ALA A 45 7.82 -21.12 -7.30
N ASP A 46 8.13 -22.01 -6.37
CA ASP A 46 7.16 -22.75 -5.57
C ASP A 46 6.25 -21.83 -4.73
N ALA A 47 6.75 -20.67 -4.28
CA ALA A 47 5.98 -19.72 -3.48
C ALA A 47 4.88 -19.00 -4.29
N VAL A 48 4.94 -19.05 -5.63
CA VAL A 48 3.99 -18.39 -6.55
C VAL A 48 3.27 -19.37 -7.49
N ARG A 49 3.53 -20.68 -7.35
CA ARG A 49 2.89 -21.71 -8.17
C ARG A 49 1.36 -21.64 -8.03
N GLY A 50 0.65 -21.58 -9.15
CA GLY A 50 -0.81 -21.52 -9.19
C GLY A 50 -1.39 -20.10 -9.12
N LEU A 51 -0.57 -19.06 -8.89
CA LEU A 51 -1.04 -17.67 -8.93
C LEU A 51 -1.56 -17.28 -10.32
N GLU A 52 -1.06 -17.91 -11.38
CA GLU A 52 -1.49 -17.72 -12.77
C GLU A 52 -2.96 -18.11 -13.03
N SER A 53 -3.56 -18.92 -12.14
CA SER A 53 -4.97 -19.31 -12.25
C SER A 53 -5.93 -18.21 -11.76
N PHE A 54 -5.42 -17.13 -11.18
CA PHE A 54 -6.22 -16.01 -10.66
C PHE A 54 -6.08 -14.79 -11.56
N SER A 55 -7.20 -14.11 -11.82
CA SER A 55 -7.21 -12.85 -12.57
C SER A 55 -6.78 -11.65 -11.72
N HIS A 56 -6.87 -11.76 -10.40
CA HIS A 56 -6.64 -10.66 -9.47
C HIS A 56 -5.91 -11.14 -8.21
N LEU A 57 -5.05 -10.27 -7.69
CA LEU A 57 -4.28 -10.50 -6.48
C LEU A 57 -4.52 -9.37 -5.49
N TRP A 58 -4.60 -9.74 -4.22
CA TRP A 58 -4.65 -8.83 -3.11
C TRP A 58 -3.23 -8.59 -2.59
N ILE A 59 -2.76 -7.35 -2.69
CA ILE A 59 -1.42 -6.97 -2.25
C ILE A 59 -1.52 -6.10 -1.00
N LEU A 60 -0.90 -6.58 0.08
CA LEU A 60 -0.66 -5.84 1.31
C LEU A 60 0.76 -5.28 1.29
N PHE A 61 0.90 -3.97 1.45
CA PHE A 61 2.20 -3.33 1.49
C PHE A 61 2.25 -2.24 2.56
N VAL A 62 3.47 -1.86 2.91
CA VAL A 62 3.77 -0.85 3.92
C VAL A 62 4.09 0.48 3.25
N PHE A 63 3.46 1.56 3.70
CA PHE A 63 3.79 2.93 3.31
C PHE A 63 5.06 3.40 4.04
N HIS A 64 6.21 2.91 3.61
CA HIS A 64 7.52 3.17 4.22
C HIS A 64 7.80 4.67 4.47
N GLN A 65 7.44 5.55 3.54
CA GLN A 65 7.61 7.01 3.70
C GLN A 65 6.73 7.66 4.80
N THR A 66 5.76 6.94 5.36
CA THR A 66 4.91 7.46 6.45
C THR A 66 5.21 6.88 7.81
N MET A 67 6.16 5.94 7.90
CA MET A 67 6.51 5.26 9.14
C MET A 67 7.06 6.23 10.20
N GLU A 68 7.81 7.24 9.78
CA GLU A 68 8.39 8.26 10.66
C GLU A 68 7.41 9.35 11.09
N GLY A 69 6.20 9.38 10.51
CA GLY A 69 5.23 10.47 10.74
C GLY A 69 4.56 10.51 12.13
N GLY A 70 4.79 9.48 12.95
CA GLY A 70 4.23 9.34 14.28
C GLY A 70 2.72 9.07 14.31
N TRP A 71 2.21 8.70 15.49
CA TRP A 71 0.78 8.45 15.69
C TRP A 71 -0.02 9.75 15.86
N ARG A 72 -1.13 9.85 15.14
CA ARG A 72 -2.14 10.90 15.31
C ARG A 72 -3.53 10.29 15.11
N PRO A 73 -4.52 10.55 15.99
CA PRO A 73 -5.84 9.93 15.90
C PRO A 73 -6.71 10.47 14.75
N THR A 74 -6.37 11.65 14.20
CA THR A 74 -7.12 12.31 13.14
C THR A 74 -6.22 12.89 12.06
N VAL A 75 -6.74 12.94 10.84
CA VAL A 75 -6.08 13.44 9.61
C VAL A 75 -6.96 14.49 8.93
N ARG A 76 -6.41 15.22 7.95
CA ARG A 76 -7.15 16.16 7.10
C ARG A 76 -7.25 15.58 5.68
N PRO A 77 -8.36 14.92 5.32
CA PRO A 77 -8.53 14.38 3.97
C PRO A 77 -8.65 15.51 2.94
N PRO A 78 -7.98 15.41 1.77
CA PRO A 78 -8.05 16.44 0.73
C PRO A 78 -9.47 16.71 0.23
N ARG A 79 -10.36 15.71 0.29
CA ARG A 79 -11.74 15.78 -0.23
C ARG A 79 -12.76 16.44 0.71
N LEU A 80 -12.38 16.77 1.95
CA LEU A 80 -13.25 17.45 2.92
C LEU A 80 -12.86 18.94 3.09
N GLY A 81 -12.40 19.57 2.01
CA GLY A 81 -12.05 20.99 2.02
C GLY A 81 -10.85 21.37 2.89
N GLY A 82 -10.02 20.40 3.32
CA GLY A 82 -8.77 20.64 4.05
C GLY A 82 -8.89 21.13 5.50
N ASN A 83 -10.05 21.67 5.90
CA ASN A 83 -10.27 22.25 7.22
C ASN A 83 -10.88 21.25 8.22
N ALA A 84 -11.68 20.28 7.74
CA ALA A 84 -12.26 19.26 8.59
C ALA A 84 -11.25 18.14 8.91
N ARG A 85 -11.10 17.83 10.20
CA ARG A 85 -10.37 16.63 10.65
C ARG A 85 -11.31 15.44 10.72
N MET A 86 -10.81 14.26 10.34
CA MET A 86 -11.55 13.00 10.41
C MET A 86 -10.71 11.95 11.14
N GLY A 87 -11.37 11.07 11.90
CA GLY A 87 -10.72 9.94 12.55
C GLY A 87 -10.00 9.06 11.53
N VAL A 88 -8.75 8.65 11.80
CA VAL A 88 -7.90 7.93 10.84
C VAL A 88 -8.59 6.69 10.27
N PHE A 89 -9.28 5.94 11.13
CA PHE A 89 -9.99 4.71 10.75
C PHE A 89 -11.21 4.94 9.85
N ALA A 90 -11.78 6.14 9.84
CA ALA A 90 -12.84 6.55 8.92
C ALA A 90 -12.32 7.09 7.57
N THR A 91 -11.00 7.04 7.33
CA THR A 91 -10.38 7.54 6.08
C THR A 91 -9.62 6.44 5.35
N ARG A 92 -9.00 6.79 4.21
CA ARG A 92 -7.96 5.98 3.52
C ARG A 92 -6.56 6.59 3.64
N SER A 93 -6.30 7.39 4.69
CA SER A 93 -4.97 7.98 4.94
C SER A 93 -3.90 6.91 5.08
N THR A 94 -2.68 7.23 4.66
CA THR A 94 -1.47 6.42 4.85
C THR A 94 -0.88 6.59 6.26
N PHE A 95 -1.16 7.72 6.93
CA PHE A 95 -0.76 7.97 8.31
C PHE A 95 -1.70 7.24 9.27
N ARG A 96 -1.24 6.11 9.82
CA ARG A 96 -1.98 5.18 10.71
C ARG A 96 -1.02 4.57 11.74
N PRO A 97 -1.50 3.91 12.81
CA PRO A 97 -0.63 3.18 13.74
C PRO A 97 0.16 2.09 13.00
N ASN A 98 -0.52 1.35 12.12
CA ASN A 98 0.07 0.38 11.22
C ASN A 98 -0.05 0.92 9.79
N PRO A 99 1.05 1.31 9.13
CA PRO A 99 1.04 1.98 7.82
C PRO A 99 0.79 1.00 6.66
N ASN A 100 -0.18 0.11 6.82
CA ASN A 100 -0.49 -0.97 5.90
C ASN A 100 -1.74 -0.59 5.11
N ARG A 101 -1.79 -0.95 3.82
CA ARG A 101 -3.04 -0.87 3.04
C ARG A 101 -3.15 -2.01 2.06
N HIS A 102 -4.40 -2.36 1.81
CA HIS A 102 -4.84 -3.34 0.83
C HIS A 102 -5.22 -2.63 -0.47
N VAL A 103 -4.69 -3.11 -1.59
CA VAL A 103 -5.16 -2.71 -2.93
C VAL A 103 -5.76 -3.96 -3.58
N ALA A 104 -7.07 -3.90 -3.86
CA ALA A 104 -7.69 -4.77 -4.84
C ALA A 104 -7.25 -4.26 -6.20
N ARG A 105 -6.68 -5.14 -7.02
CA ARG A 105 -6.93 -5.00 -8.45
C ARG A 105 -8.18 -5.79 -8.74
#